data_AF-A0A3Q2Q0X5-F1
#
_entry.id   AF-A0A3Q2Q0X5-F1
#
_cell.length_a   1.000
_cell.length_b   1.000
_cell.length_c   1.000
_cell.angle_alpha   90.00
_cell.angle_beta   90.00
_cell.angle_gamma   90.00
#
_symmetry.space_group_name_H-M   'P 1'
#
loop_
_entity.id
_entity.type
_entity.pdbx_description
1 polymer ?
#
loop_
_entity_poly.entity_id
_entity_poly.type
_entity_poly.pdbx_seq_one_letter_code
_entity_poly.pdbx_strand_id
1 'polypeptide(L)' 'MFSSSVELFVCSLSACLVSEEGCASLASALTSNPSHLKELDLSYNHPGDTGVKLLSAGLKDPHWRLETLRYGGRKV' A
#
# COMPACT_ATOMS: atom_id res chain seq x y z
N MET A 1 13.90 2.05 30.41
CA MET A 1 13.75 1.40 29.08
C MET A 1 12.31 0.91 28.93
N PHE A 2 11.35 1.78 28.59
CA PHE A 2 10.06 1.36 28.05
C PHE A 2 9.45 2.55 27.27
N SER A 3 9.46 2.46 25.95
CA SER A 3 8.42 3.05 25.11
C SER A 3 8.40 2.23 23.83
N SER A 4 7.65 1.13 23.87
CA SER A 4 7.24 0.44 22.65
C SER A 4 6.26 1.40 21.97
N SER A 5 6.79 2.26 21.11
CA SER A 5 5.97 3.00 20.18
C SER A 5 5.45 1.96 19.19
N VAL A 6 4.17 1.65 19.30
CA VAL A 6 3.36 1.08 18.22
C VAL A 6 3.41 2.08 17.06
N GLU A 7 4.48 2.05 16.26
CA GLU A 7 4.59 2.88 15.08
C GLU A 7 3.64 2.32 14.01
N LEU A 8 2.47 2.94 13.92
CA LEU A 8 1.65 2.93 12.72
C LEU A 8 2.51 3.49 11.58
N PHE A 9 3.02 2.61 10.73
CA PHE A 9 3.71 3.03 9.53
C PHE A 9 2.67 3.31 8.44
N VAL A 10 2.50 4.60 8.12
CA VAL A 10 1.65 5.11 7.04
C VAL A 10 2.58 5.63 5.94
N CYS A 11 2.41 5.12 4.72
CA CYS A 11 3.17 5.59 3.56
C CYS A 11 2.23 6.35 2.62
N SER A 12 2.55 7.60 2.32
CA SER A 12 1.87 8.38 1.30
C SER A 12 2.77 8.57 0.09
N LEU A 13 2.30 8.07 -1.05
CA LEU A 13 2.88 8.29 -2.37
C LEU A 13 1.90 9.12 -3.22
N SER A 14 1.09 9.96 -2.57
CA SER A 14 0.11 10.80 -3.25
C SER A 14 0.79 11.72 -4.27
N ALA A 15 0.23 11.79 -5.48
CA ALA A 15 0.76 12.60 -6.58
C ALA A 15 2.22 12.28 -6.97
N CYS A 16 2.70 11.06 -6.71
CA CYS A 16 4.04 10.60 -7.12
C CYS A 16 4.09 10.00 -8.54
N LEU A 17 3.04 10.18 -9.35
CA LEU A 17 2.92 9.63 -10.70
C LEU A 17 3.08 8.10 -10.75
N VAL A 18 2.60 7.40 -9.71
CA VAL A 18 2.62 5.94 -9.66
C VAL A 18 1.72 5.40 -10.77
N SER A 19 2.33 4.67 -11.69
CA SER A 19 1.66 3.94 -12.78
C SER A 19 1.26 2.53 -12.34
N GLU A 20 0.55 1.82 -13.21
CA GLU A 20 0.21 0.41 -13.03
C GLU A 20 1.45 -0.47 -12.77
N GLU A 21 2.54 -0.23 -13.50
CA GLU A 21 3.83 -0.91 -13.30
C GLU A 21 4.46 -0.57 -11.95
N GLY A 22 4.32 0.68 -11.50
CA GLY A 22 4.70 1.10 -10.16
C GLY A 22 3.93 0.35 -9.07
N CYS A 23 2.62 0.16 -9.25
CA CYS A 23 1.80 -0.65 -8.34
C CYS A 23 2.21 -2.12 -8.33
N ALA A 24 2.54 -2.70 -9.48
CA ALA A 24 3.06 -4.07 -9.56
C ALA A 24 4.39 -4.21 -8.80
N SER A 25 5.27 -3.21 -8.94
CA SER A 25 6.55 -3.17 -8.21
C SER A 25 6.35 -3.02 -6.70
N LEU A 26 5.42 -2.16 -6.27
CA LEU A 26 5.03 -2.02 -4.86
C LEU A 26 4.47 -3.34 -4.30
N ALA A 27 3.57 -3.99 -5.03
CA ALA A 27 3.01 -5.27 -4.61
C ALA A 27 4.09 -6.36 -4.48
N SER A 28 5.03 -6.42 -5.42
CA SER A 28 6.17 -7.36 -5.35
C SER A 28 7.05 -7.08 -4.13
N ALA A 29 7.36 -5.80 -3.86
CA ALA A 29 8.15 -5.39 -2.71
C ALA A 29 7.46 -5.75 -1.38
N LEU A 30 6.16 -5.50 -1.26
CA LEU A 30 5.37 -5.83 -0.07
C LEU A 30 5.23 -7.33 0.17
N THR A 31 5.16 -8.13 -0.90
CA THR A 31 5.14 -9.60 -0.79
C THR A 31 6.50 -10.17 -0.41
N SER A 32 7.58 -9.65 -0.99
CA SER A 32 8.95 -10.12 -0.72
C SER A 32 9.41 -9.71 0.68
N ASN A 33 9.02 -8.52 1.12
CA ASN A 33 9.33 -8.00 2.45
C ASN A 33 8.02 -7.52 3.12
N PRO A 34 7.27 -8.41 3.77
CA PRO A 34 6.03 -8.07 4.45
C PRO A 34 6.33 -7.05 5.55
N SER A 35 6.07 -5.79 5.21
CA SER A 35 6.39 -4.65 6.06
C SER A 35 5.34 -4.48 7.16
N HIS A 36 5.65 -3.63 8.13
CA HIS A 36 4.67 -3.18 9.14
C HIS A 36 3.74 -2.08 8.61
N LEU A 37 3.72 -1.85 7.29
CA LEU A 37 2.89 -0.83 6.64
C LEU A 37 1.41 -1.16 6.86
N LYS A 38 0.69 -0.21 7.47
CA LYS A 38 -0.74 -0.32 7.78
C LYS A 38 -1.61 0.43 6.79
N GLU A 39 -1.14 1.57 6.32
CA GLU A 39 -1.85 2.37 5.34
C GLU A 39 -0.95 2.77 4.17
N LEU A 40 -1.46 2.62 2.95
CA LEU A 40 -0.81 3.07 1.72
C LEU A 40 -1.74 4.05 1.02
N ASP A 41 -1.28 5.29 0.84
CA ASP A 41 -2.01 6.32 0.11
C ASP A 41 -1.41 6.56 -1.28
N LEU A 42 -2.17 6.19 -2.31
CA LEU A 42 -1.92 6.38 -3.73
C LEU A 42 -2.88 7.41 -4.34
N SER A 43 -3.50 8.29 -3.55
CA SER A 43 -4.36 9.35 -4.07
C SER A 43 -3.63 10.20 -5.12
N TYR A 44 -4.38 10.73 -6.10
CA TYR A 44 -3.81 11.52 -7.21
C TYR A 44 -2.73 10.79 -8.04
N ASN A 45 -2.76 9.46 -8.10
CA ASN A 45 -1.97 8.66 -9.04
C ASN A 45 -2.85 7.94 -10.06
N HIS A 46 -2.21 7.17 -10.94
CA HIS A 46 -2.86 6.37 -11.98
C HIS A 46 -2.51 4.88 -11.81
N PRO A 47 -2.96 4.23 -10.72
CA PRO A 47 -2.63 2.83 -10.44
C PRO A 47 -3.20 1.85 -11.47
N GLY A 48 -4.15 2.28 -12.31
CA GLY A 48 -4.82 1.41 -13.28
C GLY A 48 -5.68 0.33 -12.62
N ASP A 49 -6.49 -0.36 -13.42
CA ASP A 49 -7.35 -1.43 -12.90
C ASP A 49 -6.52 -2.63 -12.42
N THR A 50 -5.41 -2.93 -13.10
CA THR A 50 -4.54 -4.06 -12.72
C THR A 50 -3.79 -3.73 -11.43
N GLY A 51 -3.22 -2.53 -11.31
CA GLY A 51 -2.48 -2.14 -10.12
C GLY A 51 -3.36 -2.08 -8.87
N VAL A 52 -4.60 -1.57 -9.00
CA VAL A 52 -5.60 -1.62 -7.92
C VAL A 52 -5.93 -3.07 -7.54
N LYS A 53 -6.15 -3.96 -8.50
CA LYS A 53 -6.44 -5.38 -8.23
C LYS A 53 -5.28 -6.07 -7.52
N LEU A 54 -4.04 -5.83 -7.93
CA LEU A 54 -2.84 -6.41 -7.31
C LEU A 54 -2.71 -5.98 -5.84
N LEU A 55 -2.80 -4.67 -5.58
CA LEU A 55 -2.70 -4.16 -4.21
C LEU A 55 -3.89 -4.58 -3.34
N SER A 56 -5.10 -4.63 -3.91
CA SER A 56 -6.30 -5.11 -3.21
C SER A 56 -6.28 -6.62 -2.92
N ALA A 57 -5.59 -7.41 -3.75
CA ALA A 57 -5.37 -8.83 -3.47
C ALA A 57 -4.45 -9.00 -2.26
N GLY A 58 -3.40 -8.18 -2.16
CA GLY A 58 -2.50 -8.20 -1.01
C GLY A 58 -3.16 -7.78 0.31
N LEU A 59 -4.16 -6.89 0.30
CA LEU A 59 -5.01 -6.61 1.48
C LEU A 59 -5.72 -7.85 2.04
N LYS A 60 -5.94 -8.89 1.22
CA LYS A 60 -6.54 -10.16 1.64
C LYS A 60 -5.49 -11.19 2.06
N ASP A 61 -4.21 -10.92 1.79
CA ASP A 61 -3.12 -11.79 2.17
C ASP A 61 -2.80 -11.58 3.66
N PRO A 62 -2.88 -12.64 4.50
CA PRO A 62 -2.61 -12.51 5.93
C PRO A 62 -1.15 -12.17 6.27
N HIS A 63 -0.22 -12.34 5.32
CA HIS A 63 1.18 -11.95 5.49
C HIS A 63 1.37 -10.45 5.31
N TRP A 64 0.52 -9.81 4.50
CA TRP A 64 0.52 -8.35 4.42
C TRP A 64 -0.11 -7.79 5.70
N ARG A 65 0.54 -6.77 6.27
CA ARG A 65 0.01 -6.04 7.43
C ARG A 65 -0.80 -4.82 7.04
N LEU A 66 -0.96 -4.60 5.73
CA LEU A 66 -1.68 -3.49 5.14
C LEU A 66 -3.18 -3.64 5.44
N GLU A 67 -3.77 -2.61 6.02
CA GLU A 67 -5.18 -2.57 6.43
C GLU A 67 -5.98 -1.56 5.61
N THR A 68 -5.32 -0.61 4.97
CA THR A 68 -5.98 0.46 4.23
C THR A 68 -5.18 0.81 2.98
N LEU A 69 -5.87 0.82 1.85
CA LEU A 69 -5.37 1.37 0.59
C LEU A 69 -6.24 2.57 0.19
N ARG A 70 -5.61 3.71 -0.08
CA ARG A 70 -6.31 4.89 -0.63
C ARG A 70 -5.89 5.11 -2.08
N TYR A 71 -6.84 5.29 -2.98
CA TYR A 71 -6.58 5.66 -4.38
C TYR A 71 -7.77 6.40 -4.97
N GLY A 72 -7.53 7.41 -5.82
CA GLY A 72 -8.61 8.17 -6.47
C GLY A 72 -9.63 8.78 -5.49
N GLY A 73 -9.22 9.14 -4.27
CA GLY A 73 -10.10 9.62 -3.20
C GLY A 73 -10.97 8.54 -2.54
N ARG A 74 -10.81 7.26 -2.93
CA ARG A 74 -11.51 6.11 -2.36
C ARG A 74 -10.60 5.43 -1.33
N LYS A 75 -11.22 4.85 -0.29
CA LYS A 75 -10.56 3.97 0.68
C LYS A 75 -11.06 2.54 0.45
N VAL A 76 -10.13 1.59 0.39
CA VAL A 76 -10.38 0.15 0.22
C VAL A 76 -9.67 -0.62 1.31
#